data_AF-A0A1M4S229-F1
#
_entry.id   AF-A0A1M4S229-F1
#
_cell.length_a   1.000
_cell.length_b   1.000
_cell.length_c   1.000
_cell.angle_alpha   90.00
_cell.angle_beta   90.00
_cell.angle_gamma   90.00
#
_symmetry.space_group_name_H-M   'P 1'
#
loop_
_entity.id
_entity.type
_entity.pdbx_description
1 polymer ?
#
loop_
_entity_poly.entity_id
_entity_poly.type
_entity_poly.pdbx_seq_one_letter_code
_entity_poly.pdbx_strand_id
1 'polypeptide(L)'
;MRAPLLTRRAALTLTSAALIAGLAACATADQDDREDDHGHRDRQTEEPVSYKPVLYLYPPEQTDIEVALDYAGELTFTYPEPAATSTGVSWQVTASPDGTLTDAGSRSYPYLFWEGINPALMTQTEGFVVQTHEVTAFLEDKLAVLGLTEREAAEFITFWAPRIQATEQVLITFAAEQHAAIASYSFTTDGEPLTPEVFIRLYLVIGDVPADPVPEQELIPGPSREGFTAVEWGGCDQRTTTS
;
A
#
# COMPACT_ATOMS: atom_id res chain seq x y z
N MET A 1 -44.68 30.61 5.40
CA MET A 1 -45.66 31.41 4.63
C MET A 1 -45.18 32.86 4.64
N ARG A 2 -44.92 33.43 3.45
CA ARG A 2 -44.83 34.87 3.09
C ARG A 2 -43.73 35.76 3.72
N ALA A 3 -42.80 36.19 2.86
CA ALA A 3 -42.16 37.52 2.90
C ALA A 3 -43.21 38.63 2.64
N PRO A 4 -42.95 39.90 3.01
CA PRO A 4 -42.62 40.94 1.99
C PRO A 4 -41.67 42.07 2.49
N LEU A 5 -40.74 42.60 1.67
CA LEU A 5 -40.78 43.72 0.70
C LEU A 5 -40.30 45.10 1.24
N LEU A 6 -39.23 45.61 0.61
CA LEU A 6 -38.94 46.96 0.05
C LEU A 6 -39.26 48.21 0.91
N THR A 7 -38.43 49.28 0.90
CA THR A 7 -38.46 50.40 -0.08
C THR A 7 -37.33 51.40 0.30
N ARG A 8 -36.32 51.71 -0.55
CA ARG A 8 -36.16 52.92 -1.43
C ARG A 8 -36.21 54.26 -0.65
N ARG A 9 -35.25 55.21 -0.74
CA ARG A 9 -34.90 56.05 -1.91
C ARG A 9 -33.86 57.16 -1.58
N ALA A 10 -32.98 57.46 -2.57
CA ALA A 10 -32.63 58.81 -3.10
C ALA A 10 -31.66 59.71 -2.28
N ALA A 11 -30.81 60.59 -2.83
CA ALA A 11 -30.48 61.01 -4.21
C ALA A 11 -29.29 62.03 -4.17
N LEU A 12 -28.48 62.04 -5.25
CA LEU A 12 -27.81 63.17 -5.95
C LEU A 12 -26.92 64.17 -5.15
N THR A 13 -25.85 64.82 -5.66
CA THR A 13 -25.53 65.41 -6.98
C THR A 13 -24.01 65.63 -7.17
N LEU A 14 -23.54 65.46 -8.42
CA LEU A 14 -22.61 66.25 -9.29
C LEU A 14 -21.44 67.06 -8.68
N THR A 15 -20.25 67.17 -9.30
CA THR A 15 -19.91 67.75 -10.63
C THR A 15 -18.48 67.36 -11.06
N SER A 16 -18.21 66.85 -12.27
CA SER A 16 -17.68 67.56 -13.48
C SER A 16 -16.20 68.02 -13.35
N ALA A 17 -15.27 67.97 -14.33
CA ALA A 17 -15.35 67.88 -15.79
C ALA A 17 -13.98 67.48 -16.43
N ALA A 18 -14.08 66.91 -17.66
CA ALA A 18 -13.25 67.02 -18.88
C ALA A 18 -11.71 66.84 -18.83
N LEU A 19 -11.13 65.81 -19.49
CA LEU A 19 -10.81 65.63 -20.93
C LEU A 19 -9.60 66.45 -21.44
N ILE A 20 -8.54 65.76 -21.90
CA ILE A 20 -7.75 66.03 -23.11
C ILE A 20 -7.05 64.73 -23.55
N ALA A 21 -7.08 64.48 -24.86
CA ALA A 21 -6.55 63.32 -25.57
C ALA A 21 -5.07 63.48 -25.99
N GLY A 22 -4.42 62.39 -26.39
CA GLY A 22 -3.25 62.44 -27.28
C GLY A 22 -2.28 61.27 -27.18
N LEU A 23 -2.16 60.49 -28.25
CA LEU A 23 -1.18 59.41 -28.47
C LEU A 23 0.26 59.93 -28.60
N ALA A 24 1.24 59.18 -28.06
CA ALA A 24 2.55 58.95 -28.68
C ALA A 24 3.34 57.86 -27.90
N ALA A 25 3.82 56.86 -28.62
CA ALA A 25 4.73 55.83 -28.12
C ALA A 25 6.15 56.37 -28.01
N CYS A 26 6.86 56.02 -26.93
CA CYS A 26 8.32 55.94 -26.87
C CYS A 26 8.70 54.88 -25.84
N ALA A 27 9.46 53.88 -26.28
CA ALA A 27 10.05 52.85 -25.44
C ALA A 27 11.13 53.44 -24.55
N THR A 28 11.15 53.04 -23.28
CA THR A 28 12.39 52.85 -22.51
C THR A 28 12.20 51.60 -21.67
N ALA A 29 13.10 50.64 -21.88
CA ALA A 29 13.26 49.45 -21.08
C ALA A 29 13.50 49.84 -19.62
N ASP A 30 12.76 49.20 -18.72
CA ASP A 30 13.19 48.99 -17.35
C ASP A 30 12.94 47.51 -17.07
N GLN A 31 14.04 46.74 -17.04
CA GLN A 31 14.06 45.36 -16.59
C GLN A 31 13.84 45.38 -15.08
N ASP A 32 12.61 45.07 -14.68
CA ASP A 32 12.30 44.65 -13.32
C ASP A 32 12.52 43.13 -13.29
N ASP A 33 13.76 42.73 -13.01
CA ASP A 33 14.15 41.35 -12.74
C ASP A 33 13.43 40.87 -11.47
N ARG A 34 12.17 40.46 -11.62
CA ARG A 34 11.53 39.55 -10.67
C ARG A 34 12.02 38.16 -11.02
N GLU A 35 12.97 37.67 -10.23
CA GLU A 35 13.28 36.24 -10.14
C GLU A 35 11.96 35.52 -9.79
N ASP A 36 11.34 34.91 -10.80
CA ASP A 36 10.36 33.86 -10.60
C ASP A 36 11.12 32.70 -9.93
N ASP A 37 11.12 32.71 -8.60
CA ASP A 37 11.41 31.54 -7.76
C ASP A 37 10.29 30.52 -8.02
N HIS A 38 10.37 29.89 -9.18
CA HIS A 38 9.76 28.60 -9.43
C HIS A 38 10.46 27.64 -8.49
N GLY A 39 9.97 27.61 -7.24
CA GLY A 39 10.30 26.58 -6.29
C GLY A 39 10.20 25.26 -7.03
N HIS A 40 11.35 24.64 -7.22
CA HIS A 40 11.44 23.24 -7.58
C HIS A 40 10.56 22.53 -6.56
N ARG A 41 9.35 22.15 -6.99
CA ARG A 41 8.52 21.24 -6.24
C ARG A 41 9.33 19.96 -6.25
N ASP A 42 10.08 19.76 -5.17
CA ASP A 42 10.84 18.56 -4.92
C ASP A 42 9.88 17.43 -5.25
N ARG A 43 10.24 16.67 -6.28
CA ARG A 43 9.48 15.49 -6.67
C ARG A 43 9.66 14.58 -5.47
N GLN A 44 8.73 14.59 -4.52
CA GLN A 44 8.72 13.64 -3.43
C GLN A 44 8.61 12.28 -4.10
N THR A 45 9.74 11.62 -4.30
CA THR A 45 9.80 10.16 -4.34
C THR A 45 9.22 9.75 -3.00
N GLU A 46 7.92 9.46 -2.99
CA GLU A 46 7.28 8.82 -1.84
C GLU A 46 8.10 7.57 -1.54
N GLU A 47 8.56 7.44 -0.30
CA GLU A 47 9.35 6.29 0.11
C GLU A 47 8.53 5.02 -0.16
N PRO A 48 9.14 3.94 -0.66
CA PRO A 48 8.38 2.73 -1.00
C PRO A 48 7.71 2.18 0.25
N VAL A 49 6.37 2.16 0.29
CA VAL A 49 5.62 1.68 1.46
C VAL A 49 5.18 0.24 1.23
N SER A 50 5.46 -0.62 2.23
CA SER A 50 4.81 -1.91 2.42
C SER A 50 3.40 -1.72 2.96
N TYR A 51 2.41 -2.08 2.16
CA TYR A 51 1.00 -2.02 2.50
C TYR A 51 0.42 -3.40 2.79
N LYS A 52 -0.24 -3.51 3.94
CA LYS A 52 -0.99 -4.68 4.39
C LYS A 52 -0.25 -6.02 4.27
N PRO A 53 1.00 -6.17 4.74
CA PRO A 53 1.42 -7.46 5.27
C PRO A 53 0.43 -7.95 6.34
N VAL A 54 -0.23 -9.07 6.05
CA VAL A 54 -1.05 -9.82 7.01
C VAL A 54 -0.50 -11.23 7.15
N LEU A 55 -0.50 -11.75 8.37
CA LEU A 55 -0.02 -13.09 8.70
C LEU A 55 -1.14 -13.92 9.35
N TYR A 56 -1.53 -15.00 8.68
CA TYR A 56 -2.46 -16.02 9.17
C TYR A 56 -1.68 -17.22 9.73
N LEU A 57 -2.20 -17.82 10.80
CA LEU A 57 -1.61 -18.98 11.46
C LEU A 57 -2.65 -20.10 11.56
N TYR A 58 -2.32 -21.28 11.05
CA TYR A 58 -3.20 -22.45 11.04
C TYR A 58 -2.48 -23.65 11.68
N PRO A 59 -2.36 -23.71 13.02
CA PRO A 59 -1.82 -24.88 13.69
C PRO A 59 -2.81 -26.06 13.62
N PRO A 60 -2.35 -27.32 13.72
CA PRO A 60 -3.24 -28.48 13.69
C PRO A 60 -4.16 -28.57 14.92
N GLU A 61 -3.72 -28.00 16.05
CA GLU A 61 -4.46 -27.88 17.30
C GLU A 61 -4.29 -26.48 17.86
N GLN A 62 -5.16 -26.07 18.77
CA GLN A 62 -5.06 -24.76 19.42
C GLN A 62 -3.70 -24.63 20.13
N THR A 63 -2.93 -23.61 19.76
CA THR A 63 -1.52 -23.45 20.18
C THR A 63 -1.25 -22.01 20.60
N ASP A 64 -0.57 -21.83 21.72
CA ASP A 64 -0.05 -20.53 22.14
C ASP A 64 1.27 -20.26 21.42
N ILE A 65 1.30 -19.21 20.60
CA ILE A 65 2.42 -18.89 19.72
C ILE A 65 2.89 -17.47 20.02
N GLU A 66 4.19 -17.33 20.30
CA GLU A 66 4.89 -16.06 20.15
C GLU A 66 5.35 -15.93 18.69
N VAL A 67 4.96 -14.84 18.04
CA VAL A 67 5.38 -14.50 16.67
C VAL A 67 6.26 -13.27 16.75
N ALA A 68 7.54 -13.39 16.42
CA ALA A 68 8.41 -12.23 16.27
C ALA A 68 8.60 -11.88 14.80
N LEU A 69 8.55 -10.59 14.47
CA LEU A 69 8.88 -10.02 13.18
C LEU A 69 10.16 -9.19 13.33
N ASP A 70 11.18 -9.54 12.55
CA ASP A 70 12.35 -8.71 12.29
C ASP A 70 12.19 -8.09 10.90
N TYR A 71 12.16 -6.75 10.85
CA TYR A 71 11.92 -5.99 9.64
C TYR A 71 13.04 -4.96 9.44
N ALA A 72 13.72 -5.03 8.30
CA ALA A 72 14.85 -4.16 7.97
C ALA A 72 14.44 -2.73 7.55
N GLY A 73 13.13 -2.44 7.51
CA GLY A 73 12.59 -1.11 7.29
C GLY A 73 12.04 -0.46 8.57
N GLU A 74 11.14 0.50 8.42
CA GLU A 74 10.47 1.16 9.54
C GLU A 74 9.01 0.71 9.63
N LEU A 75 8.57 0.19 10.77
CA LEU A 75 7.16 -0.13 11.01
C LEU A 75 6.38 1.17 11.27
N THR A 76 5.35 1.41 10.46
CA THR A 76 4.49 2.60 10.58
C THR A 76 3.18 2.29 11.31
N PHE A 77 2.71 1.05 11.26
CA PHE A 77 1.53 0.60 11.98
C PHE A 77 1.59 -0.91 12.24
N THR A 78 1.01 -1.34 13.35
CA THR A 78 0.85 -2.77 13.68
C THR A 78 -0.51 -3.02 14.33
N TYR A 79 -1.07 -4.21 14.13
CA TYR A 79 -2.29 -4.62 14.79
C TYR A 79 -2.42 -6.15 14.87
N PRO A 80 -2.84 -6.74 16.01
CA PRO A 80 -2.98 -6.11 17.33
C PRO A 80 -1.66 -5.48 17.82
N GLU A 81 -1.69 -4.74 18.93
CA GLU A 81 -0.49 -4.09 19.47
C GLU A 81 0.54 -5.14 19.92
N PRO A 82 1.76 -5.18 19.34
CA PRO A 82 2.82 -6.07 19.76
C PRO A 82 3.69 -5.48 20.89
N ALA A 83 4.56 -6.30 21.46
CA ALA A 83 5.71 -5.84 22.23
C ALA A 83 6.88 -5.48 21.29
N ALA A 84 7.66 -4.45 21.65
CA ALA A 84 8.91 -4.15 20.95
C ALA A 84 10.01 -5.15 21.32
N THR A 85 10.84 -5.52 20.34
CA THR A 85 12.05 -6.34 20.53
C THR A 85 13.29 -5.51 20.17
N SER A 86 14.49 -6.10 20.26
CA SER A 86 15.73 -5.41 19.86
C SER A 86 15.82 -5.11 18.36
N THR A 87 15.11 -5.87 17.53
CA THR A 87 15.20 -5.79 16.06
C THR A 87 13.85 -5.68 15.36
N GLY A 88 12.75 -5.65 16.12
CA GLY A 88 11.41 -5.50 15.56
C GLY A 88 10.32 -5.60 16.62
N VAL A 89 9.33 -6.47 16.40
CA VAL A 89 8.15 -6.60 17.26
C VAL A 89 7.77 -8.06 17.51
N SER A 90 7.04 -8.36 18.59
CA SER A 90 6.47 -9.68 18.82
C SER A 90 5.03 -9.65 19.33
N TRP A 91 4.24 -10.61 18.86
CA TRP A 91 2.87 -10.85 19.29
C TRP A 91 2.80 -12.15 20.08
N GLN A 92 2.02 -12.15 21.17
CA GLN A 92 1.63 -13.36 21.88
C GLN A 92 0.16 -13.64 21.57
N VAL A 93 -0.13 -14.74 20.90
CA VAL A 93 -1.50 -15.11 20.52
C VAL A 93 -1.76 -16.61 20.73
N THR A 94 -3.01 -16.94 21.01
CA THR A 94 -3.49 -18.32 20.88
C THR A 94 -4.08 -18.50 19.47
N ALA A 95 -3.44 -19.31 18.64
CA ALA A 95 -3.88 -19.61 17.28
C ALA A 95 -4.73 -20.87 17.24
N SER A 96 -5.87 -20.81 16.55
CA SER A 96 -6.80 -21.92 16.37
C SER A 96 -6.69 -22.52 14.96
N PRO A 97 -7.05 -23.80 14.74
CA PRO A 97 -6.94 -24.43 13.42
C PRO A 97 -7.77 -23.77 12.31
N ASP A 98 -8.79 -22.97 12.65
CA ASP A 98 -9.60 -22.20 11.70
C ASP A 98 -8.97 -20.84 11.29
N GLY A 99 -7.79 -20.53 11.83
CA GLY A 99 -7.06 -19.28 11.61
C GLY A 99 -7.43 -18.16 12.58
N THR A 100 -8.33 -18.40 13.55
CA THR A 100 -8.65 -17.40 14.58
C THR A 100 -7.49 -17.25 15.55
N LEU A 101 -7.03 -16.01 15.74
CA LEU A 101 -6.03 -15.64 16.75
C LEU A 101 -6.74 -14.98 17.94
N THR A 102 -6.33 -15.31 19.16
CA THR A 102 -6.90 -14.71 20.37
C THR A 102 -5.79 -14.11 21.25
N ASP A 103 -5.97 -12.87 21.72
CA ASP A 103 -5.05 -12.26 22.70
C ASP A 103 -5.37 -12.70 24.14
N ALA A 104 -4.48 -12.37 25.08
CA ALA A 104 -4.68 -12.64 26.51
C ALA A 104 -5.96 -11.97 27.09
N GLY A 105 -6.49 -10.95 26.40
CA GLY A 105 -7.75 -10.27 26.74
C GLY A 105 -8.99 -10.91 26.13
N SER A 106 -8.87 -12.10 25.51
CA SER A 106 -9.95 -12.82 24.81
C SER A 106 -10.53 -12.08 23.61
N ARG A 107 -9.81 -11.13 23.02
CA ARG A 107 -10.20 -10.54 21.73
C ARG A 107 -9.71 -11.41 20.59
N SER A 108 -10.55 -11.59 19.59
CA SER A 108 -10.26 -12.40 18.42
C SER A 108 -9.86 -11.56 17.22
N TYR A 109 -8.87 -12.04 16.47
CA TYR A 109 -8.33 -11.42 15.28
C TYR A 109 -8.23 -12.46 14.15
N PRO A 110 -8.46 -12.09 12.89
CA PRO A 110 -8.32 -12.99 11.76
C PRO A 110 -6.86 -13.21 11.33
N TYR A 111 -5.95 -12.31 11.70
CA TYR A 111 -4.54 -12.29 11.33
C TYR A 111 -3.76 -11.27 12.19
N LEU A 112 -2.44 -11.35 12.15
CA LEU A 112 -1.55 -10.25 12.56
C LEU A 112 -1.32 -9.32 11.37
N PHE A 113 -1.16 -8.02 11.59
CA PHE A 113 -1.06 -7.00 10.56
C PHE A 113 0.07 -6.02 10.87
N TRP A 114 0.77 -5.60 9.83
CA TRP A 114 1.69 -4.48 9.92
C TRP A 114 1.73 -3.68 8.61
N GLU A 115 2.18 -2.43 8.70
CA GLU A 115 2.58 -1.58 7.57
C GLU A 115 3.95 -1.00 7.89
N GLY A 116 4.70 -0.65 6.85
CA GLY A 116 6.02 -0.08 7.04
C GLY A 116 6.61 0.55 5.80
N ILE A 117 7.68 1.31 5.98
CA ILE A 117 8.47 1.88 4.89
C ILE A 117 9.54 0.84 4.53
N ASN A 118 9.61 0.45 3.25
CA ASN A 118 10.62 -0.45 2.73
C ASN A 118 11.99 0.25 2.69
N PRO A 119 13.09 -0.46 2.96
CA PRO A 119 14.43 0.12 2.89
C PRO A 119 14.86 0.46 1.44
N ALA A 120 14.22 -0.15 0.43
CA ALA A 120 14.47 0.09 -0.98
C ALA A 120 13.26 -0.30 -1.85
N LEU A 121 13.27 0.13 -3.11
CA LEU A 121 12.31 -0.33 -4.12
C LEU A 121 12.54 -1.80 -4.47
N MET A 122 11.47 -2.50 -4.86
CA MET A 122 11.53 -3.88 -5.31
C MET A 122 11.87 -3.92 -6.80
N THR A 123 12.76 -4.83 -7.20
CA THR A 123 13.13 -5.00 -8.60
C THR A 123 12.06 -5.79 -9.35
N GLN A 124 11.70 -5.35 -10.56
CA GLN A 124 10.73 -6.03 -11.44
C GLN A 124 11.36 -6.35 -12.81
N THR A 125 12.25 -7.36 -12.84
CA THR A 125 12.87 -7.85 -14.09
C THR A 125 11.99 -8.82 -14.88
N GLU A 126 10.87 -9.23 -14.28
CA GLU A 126 9.85 -10.12 -14.82
C GLU A 126 8.50 -9.73 -14.23
N GLY A 127 7.41 -10.16 -14.86
CA GLY A 127 6.07 -9.97 -14.32
C GLY A 127 5.00 -10.02 -15.39
N PHE A 128 3.81 -9.56 -15.02
CA PHE A 128 2.62 -9.60 -15.85
C PHE A 128 2.21 -8.16 -16.17
N VAL A 129 2.14 -7.81 -17.45
CA VAL A 129 1.48 -6.58 -17.89
C VAL A 129 -0.01 -6.86 -17.94
N VAL A 130 -0.78 -6.22 -17.06
CA VAL A 130 -2.20 -6.52 -16.86
C VAL A 130 -3.04 -5.29 -17.19
N GLN A 131 -4.06 -5.48 -18.03
CA GLN A 131 -5.09 -4.46 -18.20
C GLN A 131 -5.88 -4.35 -16.91
N THR A 132 -6.06 -3.14 -16.38
CA THR A 132 -6.63 -3.01 -15.03
C THR A 132 -8.10 -3.44 -14.92
N HIS A 133 -8.83 -3.48 -16.04
CA HIS A 133 -10.19 -4.05 -16.08
C HIS A 133 -10.20 -5.59 -15.97
N GLU A 134 -9.06 -6.25 -16.20
CA GLU A 134 -8.88 -7.70 -16.07
C GLU A 134 -8.26 -8.11 -14.72
N VAL A 135 -7.86 -7.13 -13.89
CA VAL A 135 -7.05 -7.38 -12.68
C VAL A 135 -7.71 -8.34 -11.70
N THR A 136 -9.02 -8.29 -11.54
CA THR A 136 -9.73 -9.18 -10.61
C THR A 136 -9.60 -10.64 -11.05
N ALA A 137 -9.91 -10.95 -12.31
CA ALA A 137 -9.79 -12.29 -12.85
C ALA A 137 -8.33 -12.78 -12.87
N PHE A 138 -7.40 -11.87 -13.19
CA PHE A 138 -5.97 -12.15 -13.11
C PHE A 138 -5.54 -12.55 -11.70
N LEU A 139 -5.93 -11.78 -10.67
CA LEU A 139 -5.57 -12.08 -9.28
C LEU A 139 -6.26 -13.37 -8.80
N GLU A 140 -7.52 -13.61 -9.14
CA GLU A 140 -8.23 -14.86 -8.81
C GLU A 140 -7.46 -16.09 -9.33
N ASP A 141 -6.99 -16.04 -10.58
CA ASP A 141 -6.16 -17.10 -11.19
C ASP A 141 -4.82 -17.27 -10.47
N LYS A 142 -4.03 -16.18 -10.34
CA LYS A 142 -2.66 -16.29 -9.81
C LYS A 142 -2.62 -16.63 -8.34
N LEU A 143 -3.52 -16.08 -7.53
CA LEU A 143 -3.55 -16.35 -6.09
C LEU A 143 -3.95 -17.80 -5.79
N ALA A 144 -4.84 -18.40 -6.60
CA ALA A 144 -5.17 -19.82 -6.50
C ALA A 144 -3.96 -20.71 -6.83
N VAL A 145 -3.21 -20.38 -7.89
CA VAL A 145 -1.95 -21.07 -8.23
C VAL A 145 -0.94 -20.97 -7.09
N LEU A 146 -0.81 -19.79 -6.47
CA LEU A 146 0.13 -19.53 -5.39
C LEU A 146 -0.33 -20.09 -4.03
N GLY A 147 -1.49 -20.75 -3.97
CA GLY A 147 -1.93 -21.52 -2.80
C GLY A 147 -2.72 -20.73 -1.76
N LEU A 148 -3.22 -19.53 -2.08
CA LEU A 148 -4.19 -18.85 -1.22
C LEU A 148 -5.56 -19.54 -1.28
N THR A 149 -6.24 -19.57 -0.14
CA THR A 149 -7.66 -19.95 -0.07
C THR A 149 -8.54 -18.84 -0.65
N GLU A 150 -9.78 -19.17 -1.00
CA GLU A 150 -10.76 -18.18 -1.47
C GLU A 150 -10.95 -17.02 -0.47
N ARG A 151 -10.90 -17.31 0.84
CA ARG A 151 -11.01 -16.28 1.89
C ARG A 151 -9.84 -15.31 1.84
N GLU A 152 -8.61 -15.82 1.86
CA GLU A 152 -7.40 -14.99 1.84
C GLU A 152 -7.29 -14.22 0.52
N ALA A 153 -7.60 -14.87 -0.61
CA ALA A 153 -7.61 -14.25 -1.92
C ALA A 153 -8.64 -13.10 -2.01
N ALA A 154 -9.84 -13.28 -1.45
CA ALA A 154 -10.84 -12.21 -1.40
C ALA A 154 -10.34 -10.98 -0.61
N GLU A 155 -9.67 -11.18 0.52
CA GLU A 155 -9.10 -10.08 1.32
C GLU A 155 -7.92 -9.38 0.64
N PHE A 156 -7.10 -10.15 -0.10
CA PHE A 156 -6.04 -9.62 -0.95
C PHE A 156 -6.60 -8.76 -2.08
N ILE A 157 -7.56 -9.31 -2.84
CA ILE A 157 -8.15 -8.67 -4.02
C ILE A 157 -8.89 -7.39 -3.63
N THR A 158 -9.71 -7.44 -2.57
CA THR A 158 -10.47 -6.27 -2.11
C THR A 158 -9.57 -5.13 -1.63
N PHE A 159 -8.32 -5.41 -1.22
CA PHE A 159 -7.33 -4.39 -0.90
C PHE A 159 -6.60 -3.88 -2.15
N TRP A 160 -6.09 -4.78 -3.00
CA TRP A 160 -5.19 -4.42 -4.09
C TRP A 160 -5.89 -4.04 -5.40
N ALA A 161 -6.96 -4.72 -5.79
CA ALA A 161 -7.62 -4.46 -7.08
C ALA A 161 -8.09 -3.00 -7.25
N PRO A 162 -8.72 -2.35 -6.24
CA PRO A 162 -9.10 -0.94 -6.37
C PRO A 162 -7.91 0.00 -6.54
N ARG A 163 -6.75 -0.32 -5.96
CA ARG A 163 -5.51 0.47 -6.10
C ARG A 163 -4.92 0.31 -7.48
N ILE A 164 -4.93 -0.91 -8.03
CA ILE A 164 -4.44 -1.21 -9.37
C ILE A 164 -5.29 -0.49 -10.43
N GLN A 165 -6.62 -0.48 -10.26
CA GLN A 165 -7.59 0.12 -11.20
C GLN A 165 -7.47 1.63 -11.42
N ALA A 166 -6.58 2.32 -10.72
CA ALA A 166 -6.30 3.74 -10.93
C ALA A 166 -5.60 4.07 -12.27
N THR A 167 -5.05 3.07 -12.99
CA THR A 167 -4.37 3.26 -14.29
C THR A 167 -4.97 2.37 -15.38
N GLU A 168 -4.53 2.50 -16.63
CA GLU A 168 -5.00 1.64 -17.74
C GLU A 168 -4.34 0.25 -17.70
N GLN A 169 -3.03 0.23 -17.45
CA GLN A 169 -2.21 -0.97 -17.34
C GLN A 169 -1.23 -0.83 -16.19
N VAL A 170 -0.76 -1.97 -15.69
CA VAL A 170 0.28 -2.07 -14.65
C VAL A 170 1.21 -3.25 -14.92
N LEU A 171 2.44 -3.17 -14.43
CA LEU A 171 3.30 -4.33 -14.26
C LEU A 171 3.10 -4.92 -12.86
N ILE A 172 2.71 -6.19 -12.78
CA ILE A 172 2.57 -6.94 -11.52
C ILE A 172 3.69 -7.98 -11.42
N THR A 173 4.38 -8.00 -10.29
CA THR A 173 5.36 -9.03 -9.94
C THR A 173 5.05 -9.61 -8.55
N PHE A 174 5.16 -10.92 -8.36
CA PHE A 174 5.13 -11.54 -7.04
C PHE A 174 6.57 -11.71 -6.52
N ALA A 175 6.97 -10.85 -5.59
CA ALA A 175 8.36 -10.70 -5.14
C ALA A 175 8.59 -11.28 -3.72
N ALA A 176 8.05 -12.48 -3.46
CA ALA A 176 8.11 -13.11 -2.13
C ALA A 176 9.53 -13.25 -1.56
N GLU A 177 10.51 -13.58 -2.42
CA GLU A 177 11.92 -13.72 -2.00
C GLU A 177 12.55 -12.38 -1.61
N GLN A 178 12.28 -11.30 -2.38
CA GLN A 178 12.79 -9.96 -2.05
C GLN A 178 12.18 -9.47 -0.73
N HIS A 179 10.89 -9.70 -0.50
CA HIS A 179 10.24 -9.40 0.78
C HIS A 179 10.81 -10.23 1.92
N ALA A 180 11.05 -11.52 1.71
CA ALA A 180 11.62 -12.39 2.74
C ALA A 180 13.04 -12.00 3.18
N ALA A 181 13.79 -11.33 2.31
CA ALA A 181 15.12 -10.81 2.62
C ALA A 181 15.08 -9.60 3.57
N ILE A 182 13.93 -8.91 3.69
CA ILE A 182 13.77 -7.72 4.53
C ILE A 182 12.78 -7.92 5.69
N ALA A 183 11.91 -8.93 5.63
CA ALA A 183 10.91 -9.25 6.65
C ALA A 183 10.96 -10.75 7.00
N SER A 184 11.41 -11.07 8.20
CA SER A 184 11.55 -12.44 8.68
C SER A 184 10.75 -12.69 9.95
N TYR A 185 10.09 -13.85 10.00
CA TYR A 185 9.34 -14.29 11.17
C TYR A 185 10.07 -15.42 11.89
N SER A 186 9.98 -15.41 13.21
CA SER A 186 10.23 -16.58 14.05
C SER A 186 9.01 -16.88 14.91
N PHE A 187 8.81 -18.16 15.18
CA PHE A 187 7.68 -18.65 15.97
C PHE A 187 8.22 -19.45 17.15
N THR A 188 7.61 -19.28 18.32
CA THR A 188 7.98 -19.99 19.55
C THR A 188 6.71 -20.46 20.25
N THR A 189 6.74 -21.67 20.81
CA THR A 189 5.69 -22.22 21.68
C THR A 189 6.33 -22.77 22.94
N ASP A 190 5.81 -22.43 24.11
CA ASP A 190 6.35 -22.88 25.41
C ASP A 190 7.87 -22.65 25.60
N GLY A 191 8.41 -21.61 24.97
CA GLY A 191 9.84 -21.27 25.00
C GLY A 191 10.71 -22.08 24.03
N GLU A 192 10.13 -22.96 23.22
CA GLU A 192 10.83 -23.76 22.21
C GLU A 192 10.51 -23.27 20.79
N PRO A 193 11.47 -23.35 19.85
CA PRO A 193 11.24 -22.97 18.46
C PRO A 193 10.09 -23.78 17.84
N LEU A 194 9.16 -23.06 17.23
CA LEU A 194 8.09 -23.61 16.40
C LEU A 194 8.40 -23.27 14.94
N THR A 195 8.36 -24.25 14.03
CA THR A 195 8.60 -24.01 12.60
C THR A 195 7.36 -24.45 11.83
N PRO A 196 6.70 -23.55 11.07
CA PRO A 196 5.65 -23.97 10.17
C PRO A 196 6.18 -25.01 9.19
N GLU A 197 5.49 -26.15 9.05
CA GLU A 197 5.78 -27.11 7.99
C GLU A 197 5.54 -26.49 6.62
N VAL A 198 4.60 -25.55 6.55
CA VAL A 198 4.26 -24.81 5.34
C VAL A 198 4.26 -23.32 5.62
N PHE A 199 5.02 -22.56 4.83
CA PHE A 199 4.94 -21.10 4.78
C PHE A 199 4.58 -20.68 3.36
N ILE A 200 3.36 -20.18 3.16
CA ILE A 200 2.92 -19.58 1.89
C ILE A 200 3.13 -18.08 2.00
N ARG A 201 4.02 -17.51 1.19
CA ARG A 201 4.33 -16.07 1.21
C ARG A 201 4.13 -15.46 -0.16
N LEU A 202 3.30 -14.42 -0.23
CA LEU A 202 3.08 -13.62 -1.43
C LEU A 202 3.40 -12.16 -1.13
N TYR A 203 4.10 -11.49 -2.04
CA TYR A 203 4.31 -10.05 -1.93
C TYR A 203 4.09 -9.40 -3.29
N LEU A 204 3.02 -8.63 -3.42
CA LEU A 204 2.66 -7.97 -4.66
C LEU A 204 3.52 -6.73 -4.87
N VAL A 205 4.10 -6.59 -6.06
CA VAL A 205 4.74 -5.35 -6.46
C VAL A 205 3.98 -4.80 -7.67
N ILE A 206 3.42 -3.60 -7.52
CA ILE A 206 2.75 -2.88 -8.60
C ILE A 206 3.71 -1.81 -9.11
N GLY A 207 4.05 -1.87 -10.39
CA GLY A 207 4.94 -0.92 -11.05
C GLY A 207 4.37 -0.38 -12.35
N ASP A 208 5.06 0.63 -12.88
CA ASP A 208 4.78 1.16 -14.20
C ASP A 208 5.14 0.13 -15.28
N VAL A 209 4.40 0.13 -16.40
CA VAL A 209 4.74 -0.73 -17.54
C VAL A 209 6.05 -0.23 -18.17
N PRO A 210 7.10 -1.07 -18.24
CA PRO A 210 8.38 -0.64 -18.78
C PRO A 210 8.30 -0.43 -20.30
N ALA A 211 9.16 0.45 -20.82
CA ALA A 211 9.25 0.71 -22.27
C ALA A 211 9.75 -0.52 -23.03
N ASP A 212 10.71 -1.25 -22.44
CA ASP A 212 11.19 -2.53 -22.95
C ASP A 212 10.38 -3.67 -22.32
N PRO A 213 9.99 -4.69 -23.10
CA PRO A 213 9.22 -5.81 -22.58
C PRO A 213 10.02 -6.62 -21.56
N VAL A 214 9.37 -7.02 -20.48
CA VAL A 214 9.90 -7.98 -19.50
C VAL A 214 9.32 -9.37 -19.77
N PRO A 215 10.07 -10.46 -19.50
CA PRO A 215 9.51 -11.80 -19.55
C PRO A 215 8.37 -11.97 -18.55
N GLU A 216 7.42 -12.84 -18.90
CA GLU A 216 6.38 -13.27 -17.96
C GLU A 216 7.02 -14.04 -16.80
N GLN A 217 6.62 -13.72 -15.58
CA GLN A 217 7.13 -14.40 -14.39
C GLN A 217 6.62 -15.84 -14.34
N GLU A 218 7.51 -16.79 -14.09
CA GLU A 218 7.13 -18.19 -13.83
C GLU A 218 6.69 -18.35 -12.38
N LEU A 219 5.42 -18.75 -12.16
CA LEU A 219 4.91 -19.02 -10.83
C LEU A 219 5.03 -20.49 -10.49
N ILE A 220 5.60 -20.76 -9.31
CA ILE A 220 5.63 -22.10 -8.72
C ILE A 220 4.32 -22.31 -7.97
N PRO A 221 3.56 -23.38 -8.25
CA PRO A 221 2.35 -23.69 -7.49
C PRO A 221 2.62 -23.79 -5.99
N GLY A 222 1.70 -23.23 -5.20
CA GLY A 222 1.77 -23.28 -3.75
C GLY A 222 1.75 -24.73 -3.22
N PRO A 223 2.43 -25.00 -2.09
CA PRO A 223 2.45 -26.32 -1.48
C PRO A 223 1.07 -26.72 -0.94
N SER A 224 0.84 -28.03 -0.78
CA SER A 224 -0.29 -28.54 0.01
C SER A 224 -0.18 -28.06 1.45
N ARG A 225 -1.29 -27.64 2.05
CA ARG A 225 -1.35 -27.21 3.45
C ARG A 225 -1.41 -28.42 4.37
N GLU A 226 -0.26 -28.82 4.91
CA GLU A 226 -0.11 -29.92 5.86
C GLU A 226 0.60 -29.41 7.11
N GLY A 227 0.19 -29.89 8.30
CA GLY A 227 0.77 -29.45 9.57
C GLY A 227 0.44 -27.99 9.91
N PHE A 228 1.27 -27.37 10.75
CA PHE A 228 1.20 -25.95 11.03
C PHE A 228 1.55 -25.15 9.77
N THR A 229 0.56 -24.42 9.27
CA THR A 229 0.70 -23.56 8.10
C THR A 229 0.68 -22.09 8.50
N ALA A 230 1.69 -21.34 8.09
CA ALA A 230 1.68 -19.88 8.11
C ALA A 230 1.43 -19.34 6.69
N VAL A 231 0.61 -18.29 6.59
CA VAL A 231 0.35 -17.62 5.31
C VAL A 231 0.57 -16.14 5.48
N GLU A 232 1.46 -15.56 4.69
CA GLU A 232 1.61 -14.11 4.60
C GLU A 232 1.26 -13.63 3.20
N TRP A 233 0.50 -12.55 3.13
CA TRP A 233 0.48 -11.74 1.93
C TRP A 233 0.57 -10.26 2.24
N GLY A 234 1.16 -9.49 1.33
CA GLY A 234 1.29 -8.05 1.39
C GLY A 234 1.71 -7.49 0.03
N GLY A 235 2.22 -6.27 -0.01
CA GLY A 235 2.78 -5.72 -1.23
C GLY A 235 3.14 -4.24 -1.15
N CYS A 236 3.61 -3.68 -2.25
CA CYS A 236 3.86 -2.27 -2.43
C CYS A 236 3.35 -1.77 -3.78
N ASP A 237 2.97 -0.49 -3.82
CA ASP A 237 2.70 0.25 -5.05
C ASP A 237 3.84 1.24 -5.25
N GLN A 238 4.63 1.03 -6.30
CA GLN A 238 5.81 1.83 -6.62
C GLN A 238 5.69 2.51 -7.99
N ARG A 239 4.46 2.63 -8.50
CA ARG A 239 4.16 3.41 -9.71
C ARG A 239 4.46 4.88 -9.49
N THR A 240 4.87 5.56 -10.56
CA THR A 240 5.11 6.99 -10.52
C THR A 240 3.79 7.75 -10.44
N THR A 241 3.49 8.40 -9.32
CA THR A 241 2.32 9.28 -9.21
C THR A 241 2.46 10.44 -10.20
N THR A 242 1.63 10.47 -11.24
CA THR A 242 1.55 11.62 -12.15
C THR A 242 0.70 12.69 -11.46
N SER A 243 1.36 13.76 -11.00
CA SER A 243 0.69 14.93 -10.40
C SER A 243 -0.17 15.71 -11.38
#